data_AF-A0A661GQQ7-F1
#
_entry.id   AF-A0A661GQQ7-F1
#
_cell.length_a   1.000
_cell.length_b   1.000
_cell.length_c   1.000
_cell.angle_alpha   90.00
_cell.angle_beta   90.00
_cell.angle_gamma   90.00
#
_symmetry.space_group_name_H-M   'P 1'
#
loop_
_entity.id
_entity.type
_entity.pdbx_description
1 polymer ?
#
loop_
_entity_poly.entity_id
_entity_poly.type
_entity_poly.pdbx_seq_one_letter_code
_entity_poly.pdbx_strand_id
1 'polypeptide(L)'
;ELGLPVVKKTPKGAPSTAEAVLAELALDYPLPKIILEHRSLSKLKSTYTDKLPTMIDPDTGRIHTSYHQAVTATGRLSSSDPNLQNIPIRSEEGRRIRQAFIAPKGYTLVAADYSQIELRIMAHLSGDKGLLDAFAHGLDVHRATAAEVFGVELADVTSDQRRNAKAINFGLIYGMSAFGLGRQLNIGRNQAQQYIDLYFERYPGVKVYMETIKSSAAEKGYVETLYGRRLYLPQINARNGMQRQAAERTAINAPMQGTAADIIKKAMLAVDQWLLDKGGDSGAKIIMQVHDELVLEVPNGELDDITAGLKQRMEAAAELAIPLIVDIGSGQNWDEAH
;
A
#
# COMPACT_ATOMS: atom_id res chain seq x y z
N GLU A 1 -24.73 -20.54 26.83
CA GLU A 1 -23.85 -19.51 26.24
C GLU A 1 -22.41 -20.02 26.21
N LEU A 2 -21.57 -19.56 25.28
CA LEU A 2 -20.21 -20.08 25.04
C LEU A 2 -19.14 -19.58 26.03
N GLY A 3 -19.49 -18.72 27.00
CA GLY A 3 -18.58 -18.26 28.06
C GLY A 3 -17.37 -17.43 27.60
N LEU A 4 -17.36 -16.93 26.36
CA LEU A 4 -16.24 -16.15 25.81
C LEU A 4 -16.17 -14.75 26.43
N PRO A 5 -14.97 -14.22 26.72
CA PRO A 5 -14.80 -12.89 27.29
C PRO A 5 -15.19 -11.80 26.28
N VAL A 6 -15.80 -10.71 26.77
CA VAL A 6 -16.14 -9.54 25.95
C VAL A 6 -14.95 -8.59 25.91
N VAL A 7 -14.10 -8.74 24.90
CA VAL A 7 -12.91 -7.89 24.67
C VAL A 7 -13.29 -6.45 24.31
N LYS A 8 -14.30 -6.27 23.45
CA LYS A 8 -14.76 -4.95 22.98
C LYS A 8 -16.25 -4.95 22.70
N LYS A 9 -16.90 -3.81 22.90
CA LYS A 9 -18.31 -3.57 22.55
C LYS A 9 -18.44 -2.69 21.31
N THR A 10 -19.49 -2.93 20.52
CA THR A 10 -19.91 -2.05 19.42
C THR A 10 -20.49 -0.74 19.98
N PRO A 11 -20.67 0.32 19.16
CA PRO A 11 -21.34 1.55 19.61
C PRO A 11 -22.74 1.31 20.18
N LYS A 12 -23.41 0.22 19.76
CA LYS A 12 -24.72 -0.22 20.26
C LYS A 12 -24.65 -1.10 21.52
N GLY A 13 -23.47 -1.26 22.12
CA GLY A 13 -23.28 -2.01 23.38
C GLY A 13 -23.12 -3.53 23.24
N ALA A 14 -23.46 -4.12 22.09
CA ALA A 14 -23.30 -5.56 21.85
C ALA A 14 -21.81 -5.97 21.77
N PRO A 15 -21.43 -7.19 22.20
CA PRO A 15 -20.09 -7.73 22.01
C PRO A 15 -19.65 -7.65 20.54
N SER A 16 -18.45 -7.13 20.30
CA SER A 16 -17.91 -6.96 18.95
C SER A 16 -17.42 -8.29 18.40
N THR A 17 -17.82 -8.62 17.18
CA THR A 17 -17.24 -9.74 16.40
C THR A 17 -16.39 -9.22 15.25
N ALA A 18 -15.78 -8.03 15.39
CA ALA A 18 -14.86 -7.50 14.38
C ALA A 18 -13.62 -8.40 14.25
N GLU A 19 -12.99 -8.40 13.08
CA GLU A 19 -11.83 -9.25 12.77
C GLU A 19 -10.75 -9.19 13.84
N ALA A 20 -10.33 -7.99 14.26
CA ALA A 20 -9.33 -7.81 15.30
C ALA A 20 -9.73 -8.43 16.66
N VAL A 21 -11.03 -8.41 17.01
CA VAL A 21 -11.53 -8.99 18.27
C VAL A 21 -11.57 -10.51 18.18
N LEU A 22 -12.02 -11.05 17.05
CA LEU A 22 -12.01 -12.49 16.82
C LEU A 22 -10.58 -13.04 16.73
N ALA A 23 -9.64 -12.27 16.19
CA ALA A 23 -8.23 -12.67 16.09
C ALA A 23 -7.57 -12.76 17.46
N GLU A 24 -7.90 -11.83 18.36
CA GLU A 24 -7.45 -11.87 19.76
C GLU A 24 -8.05 -13.09 20.49
N LEU A 25 -9.36 -13.31 20.37
CA LEU A 25 -10.01 -14.49 20.96
C LEU A 25 -9.51 -15.81 20.35
N ALA A 26 -9.06 -15.81 19.10
CA ALA A 26 -8.56 -17.01 18.42
C ALA A 26 -7.22 -17.52 18.98
N LEU A 27 -6.53 -16.73 19.80
CA LEU A 27 -5.32 -17.15 20.50
C LEU A 27 -5.63 -18.25 21.52
N ASP A 28 -6.75 -18.13 22.22
CA ASP A 28 -7.14 -19.04 23.32
C ASP A 28 -8.30 -19.96 22.95
N TYR A 29 -9.12 -19.57 21.96
CA TYR A 29 -10.38 -20.26 21.64
C TYR A 29 -10.42 -20.73 20.17
N PRO A 30 -10.76 -21.99 19.89
CA PRO A 30 -10.75 -22.52 18.52
C PRO A 30 -11.89 -21.99 17.64
N LEU A 31 -13.07 -21.71 18.21
CA LEU A 31 -14.25 -21.27 17.45
C LEU A 31 -14.05 -19.91 16.74
N PRO A 32 -13.52 -18.84 17.39
CA PRO A 32 -13.17 -17.60 16.71
C PRO A 32 -12.27 -17.77 15.49
N LYS A 33 -11.30 -18.69 15.55
CA LYS A 33 -10.42 -19.04 14.41
C LYS A 33 -11.23 -19.58 13.23
N ILE A 34 -12.12 -20.54 13.47
CA ILE A 34 -13.00 -21.12 12.43
C ILE A 34 -13.93 -20.06 11.85
N ILE A 35 -14.48 -19.15 12.69
CA ILE A 35 -15.35 -18.06 12.21
C ILE A 35 -14.58 -17.10 11.29
N LEU A 36 -13.34 -16.77 11.64
CA LEU A 36 -12.48 -15.93 10.79
C LEU A 36 -12.20 -16.58 9.44
N GLU A 37 -11.82 -17.85 9.45
CA GLU A 37 -11.56 -18.63 8.24
C GLU A 37 -12.82 -18.71 7.36
N HIS A 38 -13.97 -19.10 7.94
CA HIS A 38 -15.24 -19.14 7.24
C HIS A 38 -15.62 -17.78 6.63
N ARG A 39 -15.44 -16.68 7.37
CA ARG A 39 -15.73 -15.32 6.85
C ARG A 39 -14.81 -14.95 5.70
N SER A 40 -13.52 -15.27 5.80
CA SER A 40 -12.53 -15.02 4.75
C SER A 40 -12.91 -15.77 3.46
N LEU A 41 -13.14 -17.08 3.57
CA LEU A 41 -13.51 -17.94 2.44
C LEU A 41 -14.86 -17.55 1.83
N SER A 42 -15.87 -17.29 2.67
CA SER A 42 -17.19 -16.85 2.20
C SER A 42 -17.11 -15.53 1.43
N LYS A 43 -16.29 -14.58 1.91
CA LYS A 43 -16.05 -13.32 1.22
C LYS A 43 -15.34 -13.56 -0.11
N LEU A 44 -14.27 -14.36 -0.15
CA LEU A 44 -13.55 -14.70 -1.38
C LEU A 44 -14.48 -15.31 -2.43
N LYS A 45 -15.29 -16.30 -2.02
CA LYS A 45 -16.26 -16.96 -2.89
C LYS A 45 -17.30 -15.98 -3.44
N SER A 46 -18.02 -15.30 -2.55
CA SER A 46 -19.13 -14.42 -2.96
C SER A 46 -18.69 -13.16 -3.70
N THR A 47 -17.52 -12.60 -3.35
CA THR A 47 -17.03 -11.34 -3.93
C THR A 47 -16.31 -11.55 -5.25
N TYR A 48 -15.55 -12.65 -5.37
CA TYR A 48 -14.68 -12.89 -6.52
C TYR A 48 -15.09 -14.12 -7.30
N THR A 49 -15.09 -15.31 -6.68
CA THR A 49 -15.27 -16.59 -7.40
C THR A 49 -16.62 -16.68 -8.11
N ASP A 50 -17.70 -16.28 -7.43
CA ASP A 50 -19.05 -16.31 -8.01
C ASP A 50 -19.29 -15.12 -8.96
N LYS A 51 -18.66 -13.96 -8.68
CA LYS A 51 -18.98 -12.69 -9.35
C LYS A 51 -18.15 -12.45 -10.61
N LEU A 52 -16.85 -12.74 -10.60
CA LEU A 52 -15.95 -12.48 -11.74
C LEU A 52 -16.41 -13.18 -13.03
N PRO A 53 -16.84 -14.46 -13.01
CA PRO A 53 -17.34 -15.11 -14.23
C PRO A 53 -18.57 -14.43 -14.83
N THR A 54 -19.43 -13.82 -14.00
CA THR A 54 -20.62 -13.09 -14.47
C THR A 54 -20.31 -11.72 -15.06
N MET A 55 -19.07 -11.24 -14.90
CA MET A 55 -18.60 -9.94 -15.39
C MET A 55 -17.84 -10.03 -16.71
N ILE A 56 -17.75 -11.24 -17.29
CA ILE A 56 -17.12 -11.43 -18.60
C ILE A 56 -18.05 -10.82 -19.65
N ASP A 57 -17.53 -9.84 -20.36
CA ASP A 57 -18.19 -9.22 -21.50
C ASP A 57 -18.25 -10.23 -22.67
N PRO A 58 -19.43 -10.49 -23.24
CA PRO A 58 -19.61 -11.54 -24.25
C PRO A 58 -18.96 -11.22 -25.59
N ASP A 59 -18.76 -9.94 -25.92
CA ASP A 59 -18.20 -9.52 -27.21
C ASP A 59 -16.68 -9.63 -27.24
N THR A 60 -16.04 -9.37 -26.10
CA THR A 60 -14.58 -9.38 -25.95
C THR A 60 -14.04 -10.64 -25.28
N GLY A 61 -14.87 -11.36 -24.53
CA GLY A 61 -14.46 -12.47 -23.67
C GLY A 61 -13.59 -12.03 -22.48
N ARG A 62 -13.66 -10.76 -22.08
CA ARG A 62 -12.80 -10.16 -21.04
C ARG A 62 -13.63 -9.46 -19.96
N ILE A 63 -13.00 -9.23 -18.81
CA ILE A 63 -13.58 -8.39 -17.75
C ILE A 63 -13.09 -6.95 -17.96
N HIS A 64 -14.01 -5.99 -17.98
CA HIS A 64 -13.72 -4.56 -18.11
C HIS A 64 -14.01 -3.83 -16.81
N THR A 65 -12.96 -3.58 -16.02
CA THR A 65 -13.10 -2.78 -14.79
C THR A 65 -13.37 -1.31 -15.10
N SER A 66 -14.01 -0.61 -14.16
CA SER A 66 -14.18 0.84 -14.19
C SER A 66 -13.17 1.53 -13.27
N TYR A 67 -12.21 2.26 -13.84
CA TYR A 67 -11.32 3.14 -13.08
C TYR A 67 -11.95 4.52 -12.88
N HIS A 68 -12.04 4.94 -11.62
CA HIS A 68 -12.59 6.23 -11.23
C HIS A 68 -11.48 7.21 -10.90
N GLN A 69 -11.30 8.21 -11.76
CA GLN A 69 -10.20 9.17 -11.66
C GLN A 69 -10.45 10.31 -10.66
N ALA A 70 -11.72 10.62 -10.38
CA ALA A 70 -12.15 11.79 -9.60
C ALA A 70 -12.96 11.43 -8.34
N VAL A 71 -12.58 10.34 -7.66
CA VAL A 71 -13.30 9.86 -6.45
C VAL A 71 -12.46 9.99 -5.17
N THR A 72 -11.20 9.55 -5.19
CA THR A 72 -10.41 9.49 -3.95
C THR A 72 -9.85 10.86 -3.56
N ALA A 73 -9.82 11.14 -2.25
CA ALA A 73 -9.33 12.41 -1.72
C ALA A 73 -7.83 12.66 -1.99
N THR A 74 -7.03 11.59 -1.99
CA THR A 74 -5.56 11.66 -2.21
C THR A 74 -5.18 11.61 -3.69
N GLY A 75 -6.14 11.40 -4.59
CA GLY A 75 -5.90 11.37 -6.03
C GLY A 75 -5.49 10.01 -6.59
N ARG A 76 -5.47 8.93 -5.79
CA ARG A 76 -5.36 7.56 -6.32
C ARG A 76 -6.54 7.23 -7.24
N LEU A 77 -6.33 6.37 -8.23
CA LEU A 77 -7.45 5.73 -8.92
C LEU A 77 -8.17 4.81 -7.93
N SER A 78 -9.49 4.69 -8.05
CA SER A 78 -10.24 3.57 -7.47
C SER A 78 -10.82 2.72 -8.58
N SER A 79 -11.13 1.46 -8.30
CA SER A 79 -11.65 0.51 -9.28
C SER A 79 -12.99 -0.09 -8.80
N SER A 80 -13.93 -0.28 -9.72
CA SER A 80 -15.18 -1.01 -9.46
C SER A 80 -15.52 -1.93 -10.63
N ASP A 81 -16.38 -2.91 -10.34
CA ASP A 81 -16.98 -3.82 -11.33
C ASP A 81 -16.00 -4.51 -12.29
N PRO A 82 -15.05 -5.32 -11.77
CA PRO A 82 -14.75 -5.59 -10.35
C PRO A 82 -13.74 -4.59 -9.77
N ASN A 83 -13.67 -4.51 -8.44
CA ASN A 83 -12.61 -3.76 -7.77
C ASN A 83 -11.32 -4.59 -7.73
N LEU A 84 -10.41 -4.31 -8.67
CA LEU A 84 -9.13 -5.03 -8.81
C LEU A 84 -8.14 -4.73 -7.68
N GLN A 85 -8.28 -3.56 -7.03
CA GLN A 85 -7.39 -3.13 -5.93
C GLN A 85 -7.60 -3.92 -4.64
N ASN A 86 -8.70 -4.65 -4.51
CA ASN A 86 -9.03 -5.40 -3.30
C ASN A 86 -8.77 -6.91 -3.43
N ILE A 87 -8.26 -7.39 -4.58
CA ILE A 87 -7.98 -8.82 -4.79
C ILE A 87 -6.85 -9.26 -3.86
N PRO A 88 -7.13 -10.15 -2.88
CA PRO A 88 -6.15 -10.48 -1.84
C PRO A 88 -4.91 -11.17 -2.41
N ILE A 89 -3.76 -10.90 -1.79
CA ILE A 89 -2.47 -11.48 -2.17
C ILE A 89 -1.80 -12.30 -1.07
N ARG A 90 -2.15 -12.02 0.18
CA ARG A 90 -1.42 -12.56 1.33
C ARG A 90 -1.83 -13.99 1.70
N SER A 91 -3.03 -14.42 1.32
CA SER A 91 -3.51 -15.78 1.57
C SER A 91 -3.40 -16.62 0.32
N GLU A 92 -3.19 -17.92 0.50
CA GLU A 92 -3.12 -18.90 -0.59
C GLU A 92 -4.40 -18.87 -1.45
N GLU A 93 -5.57 -18.80 -0.82
CA GLU A 93 -6.85 -18.74 -1.53
C GLU A 93 -7.04 -17.42 -2.28
N GLY A 94 -6.45 -16.33 -1.78
CA GLY A 94 -6.43 -15.04 -2.48
C GLY A 94 -5.56 -15.11 -3.73
N ARG A 95 -4.37 -15.71 -3.62
CA ARG A 95 -3.46 -15.96 -4.75
C ARG A 95 -4.11 -16.81 -5.84
N ARG A 96 -4.92 -17.81 -5.47
CA ARG A 96 -5.71 -18.60 -6.42
C ARG A 96 -6.72 -17.77 -7.24
N ILE A 97 -7.22 -16.65 -6.72
CA ILE A 97 -8.05 -15.72 -7.52
C ILE A 97 -7.20 -15.04 -8.59
N ARG A 98 -5.96 -14.65 -8.27
CA ARG A 98 -5.03 -14.02 -9.23
C ARG A 98 -4.61 -14.97 -10.37
N GLN A 99 -4.55 -16.27 -10.10
CA GLN A 99 -4.29 -17.29 -11.13
C GLN A 99 -5.36 -17.33 -12.24
N ALA A 100 -6.57 -16.82 -11.98
CA ALA A 100 -7.64 -16.75 -12.98
C ALA A 100 -7.45 -15.56 -13.97
N PHE A 101 -6.53 -14.63 -13.68
CA PHE A 101 -6.18 -13.54 -14.59
C PHE A 101 -4.99 -13.97 -15.43
N ILE A 102 -5.27 -14.46 -16.64
CA ILE A 102 -4.29 -15.12 -17.51
C ILE A 102 -3.89 -14.23 -18.69
N ALA A 103 -2.68 -14.46 -19.22
CA ALA A 103 -2.29 -13.94 -20.52
C ALA A 103 -3.00 -14.73 -21.65
N PRO A 104 -3.35 -14.08 -22.77
CA PRO A 104 -3.81 -14.77 -23.97
C PRO A 104 -2.67 -15.57 -24.62
N LYS A 105 -3.02 -16.50 -25.52
CA LYS A 105 -2.03 -17.31 -26.24
C LYS A 105 -1.04 -16.42 -27.01
N GLY A 106 0.26 -16.68 -26.83
CA GLY A 106 1.34 -15.92 -27.47
C GLY A 106 1.78 -14.67 -26.68
N TYR A 107 1.19 -14.46 -25.50
CA TYR A 107 1.48 -13.35 -24.60
C TYR A 107 1.94 -13.86 -23.22
N THR A 108 2.55 -12.95 -22.48
CA THR A 108 2.95 -13.10 -21.08
C THR A 108 2.46 -11.88 -20.30
N LEU A 109 2.00 -12.07 -19.06
CA LEU A 109 1.71 -10.96 -18.17
C LEU A 109 3.01 -10.46 -17.55
N VAL A 110 3.20 -9.15 -17.53
CA VAL A 110 4.31 -8.47 -16.87
C VAL A 110 3.73 -7.56 -15.79
N ALA A 111 4.13 -7.75 -14.54
CA ALA A 111 3.75 -6.89 -13.42
C ALA A 111 4.97 -6.09 -12.96
N ALA A 112 4.83 -4.77 -12.93
CA ALA A 112 5.89 -3.85 -12.52
C ALA A 112 5.40 -3.02 -11.32
N ASP A 113 6.03 -3.19 -10.17
CA ASP A 113 5.64 -2.57 -8.89
C ASP A 113 6.76 -1.66 -8.36
N TYR A 114 6.40 -0.50 -7.82
CA TYR A 114 7.41 0.36 -7.20
C TYR A 114 7.81 -0.16 -5.82
N SER A 115 9.08 -0.52 -5.66
CA SER A 115 9.61 -0.94 -4.37
C SER A 115 9.65 0.22 -3.36
N GLN A 116 8.71 0.18 -2.41
CA GLN A 116 8.64 1.05 -1.23
C GLN A 116 8.49 2.54 -1.59
N ILE A 117 7.70 2.86 -2.62
CA ILE A 117 7.56 4.23 -3.13
C ILE A 117 7.22 5.26 -2.04
N GLU A 118 6.33 4.92 -1.11
CA GLU A 118 5.91 5.85 -0.05
C GLU A 118 7.02 6.19 0.93
N LEU A 119 7.88 5.21 1.27
CA LEU A 119 9.07 5.47 2.08
C LEU A 119 10.10 6.33 1.33
N ARG A 120 10.25 6.09 0.02
CA ARG A 120 11.16 6.91 -0.81
C ARG A 120 10.69 8.35 -0.90
N ILE A 121 9.38 8.56 -1.04
CA ILE A 121 8.76 9.88 -0.99
C ILE A 121 8.94 10.51 0.39
N MET A 122 8.76 9.76 1.49
CA MET A 122 9.02 10.28 2.84
C MET A 122 10.48 10.74 3.00
N ALA A 123 11.45 9.95 2.54
CA ALA A 123 12.86 10.35 2.57
C ALA A 123 13.11 11.65 1.79
N HIS A 124 12.51 11.79 0.61
CA HIS A 124 12.59 13.00 -0.20
C HIS A 124 11.93 14.22 0.48
N LEU A 125 10.69 14.10 0.94
CA LEU A 125 9.93 15.20 1.54
C LEU A 125 10.49 15.65 2.89
N SER A 126 11.04 14.71 3.67
CA SER A 126 11.66 15.02 4.95
C SER A 126 13.10 15.53 4.83
N GLY A 127 13.78 15.24 3.72
CA GLY A 127 15.21 15.48 3.57
C GLY A 127 16.05 14.75 4.63
N ASP A 128 15.50 13.70 5.26
CA ASP A 128 16.15 13.02 6.36
C ASP A 128 17.38 12.27 5.86
N LYS A 129 18.56 12.68 6.35
CA LYS A 129 19.84 12.13 5.91
C LYS A 129 19.95 10.62 6.20
N GLY A 130 19.41 10.15 7.32
CA GLY A 130 19.46 8.74 7.69
C GLY A 130 18.63 7.86 6.76
N LEU A 131 17.42 8.32 6.40
CA LEU A 131 16.59 7.61 5.41
C LEU A 131 17.18 7.69 4.00
N LEU A 132 17.65 8.86 3.57
CA LEU A 132 18.27 9.03 2.24
C LEU A 132 19.50 8.12 2.09
N ASP A 133 20.37 8.09 3.10
CA ASP A 133 21.56 7.24 3.13
C ASP A 133 21.20 5.75 3.11
N ALA A 134 20.18 5.35 3.89
CA ALA A 134 19.72 3.96 3.89
C ALA A 134 19.23 3.51 2.51
N PHE A 135 18.49 4.36 1.79
CA PHE A 135 18.05 4.04 0.43
C PHE A 135 19.18 4.09 -0.60
N ALA A 136 20.13 5.02 -0.47
CA ALA A 136 21.28 5.12 -1.36
C ALA A 136 22.18 3.88 -1.30
N HIS A 137 22.30 3.26 -0.12
CA HIS A 137 23.08 2.05 0.11
C HIS A 137 22.27 0.74 -0.03
N GLY A 138 21.01 0.82 -0.48
CA GLY A 138 20.16 -0.37 -0.65
C GLY A 138 19.83 -1.09 0.67
N LEU A 139 19.89 -0.40 1.81
CA LEU A 139 19.60 -0.97 3.10
C LEU A 139 18.10 -1.23 3.27
N ASP A 140 17.77 -2.36 3.88
CA ASP A 140 16.40 -2.67 4.24
C ASP A 140 16.00 -1.90 5.52
N VAL A 141 15.36 -0.74 5.31
CA VAL A 141 14.89 0.13 6.40
C VAL A 141 13.98 -0.63 7.38
N HIS A 142 13.19 -1.60 6.91
CA HIS A 142 12.34 -2.40 7.79
C HIS A 142 13.14 -3.35 8.67
N ARG A 143 14.18 -3.99 8.13
CA ARG A 143 15.10 -4.81 8.95
C ARG A 143 15.88 -3.94 9.93
N ALA A 144 16.34 -2.77 9.51
CA ALA A 144 17.04 -1.83 10.39
C ALA A 144 16.16 -1.40 11.57
N THR A 145 14.89 -1.07 11.31
CA THR A 145 13.91 -0.78 12.37
C THR A 145 13.61 -2.02 13.22
N ALA A 146 13.50 -3.20 12.62
CA ALA A 146 13.22 -4.43 13.36
C ALA A 146 14.36 -4.77 14.33
N ALA A 147 15.61 -4.71 13.89
CA ALA A 147 16.79 -4.95 14.72
C ALA A 147 16.75 -4.11 16.00
N GLU A 148 16.41 -2.83 15.84
CA GLU A 148 16.30 -1.86 16.92
C GLU A 148 15.09 -2.09 17.83
N VAL A 149 13.90 -2.31 17.27
CA VAL A 149 12.65 -2.53 18.03
C VAL A 149 12.66 -3.85 18.80
N PHE A 150 13.27 -4.89 18.24
CA PHE A 150 13.33 -6.22 18.86
C PHE A 150 14.64 -6.47 19.62
N GLY A 151 15.60 -5.53 19.58
CA GLY A 151 16.88 -5.65 20.26
C GLY A 151 17.72 -6.83 19.75
N VAL A 152 17.72 -7.06 18.45
CA VAL A 152 18.47 -8.15 17.78
C VAL A 152 19.42 -7.58 16.74
N GLU A 153 20.48 -8.30 16.41
CA GLU A 153 21.39 -7.92 15.33
C GLU A 153 20.67 -7.92 13.97
N LEU A 154 21.14 -7.09 13.03
CA LEU A 154 20.50 -6.95 11.71
C LEU A 154 20.42 -8.29 10.95
N ALA A 155 21.42 -9.16 11.14
CA ALA A 155 21.47 -10.49 10.55
C ALA A 155 20.42 -11.43 11.16
N ASP A 156 20.10 -11.25 12.44
CA ASP A 156 19.19 -12.12 13.22
C ASP A 156 17.72 -11.73 13.09
N VAL A 157 17.42 -10.63 12.39
CA VAL A 157 16.04 -10.21 12.12
C VAL A 157 15.31 -11.29 11.31
N THR A 158 14.27 -11.85 11.92
CA THR A 158 13.38 -12.82 11.28
C THR A 158 12.42 -12.15 10.30
N SER A 159 11.85 -12.94 9.37
CA SER A 159 10.84 -12.45 8.41
C SER A 159 9.60 -11.87 9.11
N ASP A 160 9.20 -12.46 10.25
CA ASP A 160 8.07 -11.99 11.04
C ASP A 160 8.39 -10.66 11.75
N GLN A 161 9.59 -10.53 12.33
CA GLN A 161 10.07 -9.27 12.92
C GLN A 161 10.13 -8.15 11.87
N ARG A 162 10.68 -8.44 10.69
CA ARG A 162 10.69 -7.51 9.56
C ARG A 162 9.28 -7.10 9.14
N ARG A 163 8.33 -8.05 9.05
CA ARG A 163 6.93 -7.77 8.69
C ARG A 163 6.26 -6.87 9.73
N ASN A 164 6.52 -7.10 11.01
CA ASN A 164 6.02 -6.25 12.08
C ASN A 164 6.62 -4.84 11.98
N ALA A 165 7.94 -4.73 11.80
CA ALA A 165 8.62 -3.44 11.63
C ALA A 165 8.17 -2.68 10.38
N LYS A 166 7.81 -3.38 9.29
CA LYS A 166 7.14 -2.77 8.13
C LYS A 166 5.87 -2.06 8.55
N ALA A 167 5.00 -2.75 9.28
CA ALA A 167 3.76 -2.16 9.77
C ALA A 167 4.00 -1.03 10.78
N ILE A 168 5.08 -1.07 11.56
CA ILE A 168 5.53 0.03 12.42
C ILE A 168 5.92 1.23 11.57
N ASN A 169 6.85 1.08 10.62
CA ASN A 169 7.33 2.17 9.77
C ASN A 169 6.18 2.88 9.06
N PHE A 170 5.26 2.14 8.45
CA PHE A 170 4.06 2.73 7.86
C PHE A 170 3.21 3.47 8.90
N GLY A 171 2.99 2.88 10.07
CA GLY A 171 2.29 3.54 11.15
C GLY A 171 2.93 4.88 11.54
N LEU A 172 4.23 4.88 11.82
CA LEU A 172 4.99 6.05 12.27
C LEU A 172 4.98 7.16 11.22
N ILE A 173 5.24 6.79 9.96
CA ILE A 173 5.25 7.70 8.82
C ILE A 173 3.89 8.36 8.59
N TYR A 174 2.79 7.67 8.94
CA TYR A 174 1.43 8.22 8.88
C TYR A 174 0.93 8.85 10.18
N GLY A 175 1.81 9.08 11.16
CA GLY A 175 1.43 9.75 12.41
C GLY A 175 0.60 8.88 13.35
N MET A 176 0.86 7.57 13.38
CA MET A 176 0.32 6.68 14.40
C MET A 176 0.76 7.12 15.79
N SER A 177 -0.17 7.11 16.74
CA SER A 177 0.13 7.44 18.14
C SER A 177 0.74 6.25 18.87
N ALA A 178 1.39 6.50 20.00
CA ALA A 178 1.89 5.45 20.91
C ALA A 178 0.78 4.46 21.33
N PHE A 179 -0.46 4.93 21.45
CA PHE A 179 -1.61 4.07 21.70
C PHE A 179 -1.91 3.13 20.52
N GLY A 180 -1.88 3.66 19.29
CA GLY A 180 -2.07 2.85 18.07
C GLY A 180 -0.95 1.82 17.90
N LEU A 181 0.29 2.25 18.10
CA LEU A 181 1.46 1.39 18.00
C LEU A 181 1.47 0.29 19.07
N GLY A 182 1.18 0.66 20.33
CA GLY A 182 1.09 -0.29 21.44
C GLY A 182 0.05 -1.38 21.17
N ARG A 183 -1.09 -1.02 20.60
CA ARG A 183 -2.11 -1.98 20.20
C ARG A 183 -1.68 -2.89 19.04
N GLN A 184 -0.94 -2.34 18.07
CA GLN A 184 -0.47 -3.12 16.92
C GLN A 184 0.63 -4.11 17.29
N LEU A 185 1.49 -3.75 18.25
CA LEU A 185 2.59 -4.59 18.72
C LEU A 185 2.25 -5.42 19.96
N ASN A 186 1.04 -5.26 20.51
CA ASN A 186 0.63 -5.85 21.77
C ASN A 186 1.59 -5.55 22.93
N ILE A 187 2.01 -4.28 23.05
CA ILE A 187 2.93 -3.77 24.09
C ILE A 187 2.31 -2.62 24.88
N GLY A 188 2.89 -2.33 26.05
CA GLY A 188 2.48 -1.20 26.88
C GLY A 188 2.73 0.15 26.21
N ARG A 189 1.88 1.15 26.51
CA ARG A 189 1.97 2.51 25.94
C ARG A 189 3.34 3.16 26.11
N ASN A 190 3.98 2.98 27.27
CA ASN A 190 5.29 3.58 27.55
C ASN A 190 6.38 2.99 26.64
N GLN A 191 6.37 1.67 26.44
CA GLN A 191 7.31 1.00 25.53
C GLN A 191 7.07 1.41 24.08
N ALA A 192 5.80 1.52 23.66
CA ALA A 192 5.46 2.05 22.35
C ALA A 192 5.96 3.50 22.16
N GLN A 193 5.87 4.34 23.19
CA GLN A 193 6.40 5.70 23.13
C GLN A 193 7.93 5.71 23.00
N GLN A 194 8.65 4.86 23.75
CA GLN A 194 10.10 4.72 23.61
C GLN A 194 10.52 4.34 22.19
N TYR A 195 9.78 3.44 21.52
CA TYR A 195 10.05 3.10 20.12
C TYR A 195 9.79 4.25 19.15
N ILE A 196 8.75 5.05 19.39
CA ILE A 196 8.49 6.26 18.61
C ILE A 196 9.64 7.26 18.79
N ASP A 197 10.07 7.48 20.03
CA ASP A 197 11.12 8.44 20.36
C ASP A 197 12.44 8.04 19.72
N LEU A 198 12.81 6.76 19.83
CA LEU A 198 14.02 6.20 19.22
C LEU A 198 13.99 6.29 17.68
N TYR A 199 12.85 6.00 17.06
CA TYR A 199 12.68 6.17 15.62
C TYR A 199 12.92 7.61 15.16
N PHE A 200 12.39 8.60 15.90
CA PHE A 200 12.59 10.01 15.58
C PHE A 200 13.95 10.56 15.99
N GLU A 201 14.64 9.93 16.93
CA GLU A 201 16.05 10.21 17.21
C GLU A 201 16.93 9.76 16.05
N ARG A 202 16.64 8.59 15.46
CA ARG A 202 17.32 8.06 14.28
C ARG A 202 16.99 8.80 12.99
N TYR A 203 15.74 9.22 12.83
CA TYR A 203 15.23 9.92 11.65
C TYR A 203 14.62 11.29 12.01
N PRO A 204 15.43 12.25 12.49
CA PRO A 204 14.95 13.53 12.99
C PRO A 204 14.28 14.38 11.93
N GLY A 205 14.68 14.28 10.66
CA GLY A 205 14.07 15.00 9.54
C GLY A 205 12.60 14.61 9.33
N VAL A 206 12.24 13.35 9.61
CA VAL A 206 10.85 12.89 9.54
C VAL A 206 9.99 13.59 10.58
N LYS A 207 10.49 13.74 11.81
CA LYS A 207 9.78 14.45 12.88
C LYS A 207 9.56 15.92 12.51
N VAL A 208 10.62 16.58 12.03
CA VAL A 208 10.56 17.97 11.58
C VAL A 208 9.52 18.13 10.47
N TYR A 209 9.56 17.27 9.45
CA TYR A 209 8.56 17.27 8.37
C TYR A 209 7.13 17.14 8.89
N MET A 210 6.87 16.20 9.81
CA MET A 210 5.53 16.00 10.37
C MET A 210 5.05 17.22 11.16
N GLU A 211 5.92 17.90 11.90
CA GLU A 211 5.58 19.12 12.62
C GLU A 211 5.32 20.29 11.66
N THR A 212 6.18 20.47 10.66
CA THR A 212 6.05 21.51 9.64
C THR A 212 4.77 21.35 8.82
N ILE A 213 4.45 20.14 8.35
CA ILE A 213 3.26 19.93 7.52
C ILE A 213 1.97 20.14 8.31
N LYS A 214 1.92 19.77 9.59
CA LYS A 214 0.80 20.07 10.48
C LYS A 214 0.61 21.58 10.66
N SER A 215 1.71 22.31 10.90
CA SER A 215 1.67 23.76 11.04
C SER A 215 1.20 24.45 9.76
N SER A 216 1.78 24.06 8.61
CA SER A 216 1.37 24.61 7.31
C SER A 216 -0.08 24.27 6.97
N ALA A 217 -0.56 23.07 7.33
CA ALA A 217 -1.95 22.68 7.12
C ALA A 217 -2.91 23.51 7.98
N ALA A 218 -2.55 23.79 9.24
CA ALA A 218 -3.34 24.62 10.14
C ALA A 218 -3.45 26.07 9.66
N GLU A 219 -2.37 26.60 9.07
CA GLU A 219 -2.31 27.96 8.50
C GLU A 219 -3.07 28.07 7.16
N LYS A 220 -2.81 27.17 6.21
CA LYS A 220 -3.34 27.24 4.84
C LYS A 220 -4.70 26.59 4.66
N GLY A 221 -5.07 25.66 5.53
CA GLY A 221 -6.29 24.84 5.43
C GLY A 221 -6.20 23.68 4.43
N TYR A 222 -5.04 23.42 3.82
CA TYR A 222 -4.79 22.32 2.90
C TYR A 222 -3.32 21.87 2.92
N VAL A 223 -3.05 20.71 2.32
CA VAL A 223 -1.71 20.20 2.03
C VAL A 223 -1.56 19.90 0.53
N GLU A 224 -0.33 19.87 0.03
CA GLU A 224 0.01 19.65 -1.38
C GLU A 224 0.92 18.43 -1.58
N THR A 225 0.78 17.76 -2.72
CA THR A 225 1.76 16.78 -3.21
C THR A 225 2.94 17.48 -3.87
N LEU A 226 3.99 16.73 -4.23
CA LEU A 226 5.15 17.24 -4.98
C LEU A 226 4.75 17.94 -6.30
N TYR A 227 3.63 17.53 -6.91
CA TYR A 227 3.13 18.08 -8.17
C TYR A 227 1.94 19.03 -7.99
N GLY A 228 1.70 19.53 -6.78
CA GLY A 228 0.71 20.58 -6.50
C GLY A 228 -0.74 20.10 -6.38
N ARG A 229 -1.01 18.79 -6.31
CA ARG A 229 -2.35 18.29 -5.97
C ARG A 229 -2.68 18.68 -4.53
N ARG A 230 -3.85 19.28 -4.32
CA ARG A 230 -4.31 19.75 -3.00
C ARG A 230 -5.27 18.80 -2.33
N LEU A 231 -5.16 18.67 -1.02
CA LEU A 231 -6.20 18.12 -0.15
C LEU A 231 -6.54 19.14 0.94
N TYR A 232 -7.79 19.62 0.92
CA TYR A 232 -8.32 20.54 1.93
C TYR A 232 -8.70 19.79 3.21
N LEU A 233 -8.38 20.40 4.35
CA LEU A 233 -8.51 19.79 5.69
C LEU A 233 -9.40 20.66 6.58
N PRO A 234 -10.73 20.65 6.40
CA PRO A 234 -11.64 21.55 7.13
C PRO A 234 -11.59 21.35 8.65
N GLN A 235 -11.15 20.17 9.11
CA GLN A 235 -11.06 19.83 10.53
C GLN A 235 -9.67 20.08 11.14
N ILE A 236 -8.73 20.68 10.41
CA ILE A 236 -7.35 20.89 10.90
C ILE A 236 -7.28 21.83 12.10
N ASN A 237 -8.27 22.73 12.25
CA ASN A 237 -8.41 23.66 13.37
C ASN A 237 -9.62 23.32 14.27
N ALA A 238 -10.12 22.07 14.22
CA ALA A 238 -11.28 21.68 15.00
C ALA A 238 -11.03 21.82 16.52
N ARG A 239 -12.04 22.33 17.25
CA ARG A 239 -12.02 22.35 18.73
C ARG A 239 -12.04 20.93 19.30
N ASN A 240 -12.70 20.00 18.61
CA ASN A 240 -12.69 18.59 18.97
C ASN A 240 -11.32 17.97 18.68
N GLY A 241 -10.61 17.56 19.74
CA GLY A 241 -9.27 17.00 19.63
C GLY A 241 -9.18 15.73 18.77
N MET A 242 -10.20 14.86 18.78
CA MET A 242 -10.19 13.65 17.95
C MET A 242 -10.32 13.96 16.47
N GLN A 243 -11.19 14.91 16.10
CA GLN A 243 -11.34 15.37 14.71
C GLN A 243 -10.07 16.07 14.24
N ARG A 244 -9.48 16.93 15.09
CA ARG A 244 -8.23 17.62 14.79
C ARG A 244 -7.07 16.64 14.57
N GLN A 245 -6.88 15.68 15.47
CA GLN A 245 -5.83 14.66 15.32
C GLN A 245 -6.03 13.78 14.07
N ALA A 246 -7.29 13.52 13.68
CA ALA A 246 -7.57 12.83 12.42
C ALA A 246 -7.14 13.68 11.21
N ALA A 247 -7.45 14.98 11.21
CA ALA A 247 -7.01 15.89 10.16
C ALA A 247 -5.48 16.05 10.11
N GLU A 248 -4.80 16.11 11.26
CA GLU A 248 -3.33 16.15 11.35
C GLU A 248 -2.69 14.89 10.76
N ARG A 249 -3.23 13.69 11.02
CA ARG A 249 -2.76 12.45 10.38
C ARG A 249 -2.97 12.48 8.87
N THR A 250 -4.13 12.97 8.43
CA THR A 250 -4.40 13.15 7.00
C THR A 250 -3.45 14.16 6.37
N ALA A 251 -3.09 15.24 7.07
CA ALA A 251 -2.11 16.23 6.61
C ALA A 251 -0.73 15.63 6.36
N ILE A 252 -0.32 14.68 7.19
CA ILE A 252 0.95 13.96 7.05
C ILE A 252 0.87 12.93 5.90
N ASN A 253 -0.20 12.13 5.86
CA ASN A 253 -0.32 11.02 4.91
C ASN A 253 -0.57 11.49 3.46
N ALA A 254 -1.43 12.50 3.26
CA ALA A 254 -1.92 12.87 1.93
C ALA A 254 -0.83 13.33 0.96
N PRO A 255 0.19 14.13 1.36
CA PRO A 255 1.29 14.48 0.47
C PRO A 255 2.05 13.26 -0.04
N MET A 256 2.32 12.26 0.81
CA MET A 256 3.01 11.04 0.39
C MET A 256 2.15 10.18 -0.52
N GLN A 257 0.93 9.86 -0.07
CA GLN A 257 0.03 8.99 -0.80
C GLN A 257 -0.38 9.61 -2.15
N GLY A 258 -0.61 10.92 -2.16
CA GLY A 258 -0.94 11.66 -3.36
C GLY A 258 0.25 11.84 -4.30
N THR A 259 1.46 12.05 -3.78
CA THR A 259 2.67 12.05 -4.63
C THR A 259 2.87 10.69 -5.28
N ALA A 260 2.69 9.57 -4.57
CA ALA A 260 2.74 8.24 -5.18
C ALA A 260 1.68 8.08 -6.28
N ALA A 261 0.46 8.59 -6.06
CA ALA A 261 -0.60 8.61 -7.06
C ALA A 261 -0.27 9.46 -8.30
N ASP A 262 0.44 10.58 -8.10
CA ASP A 262 0.89 11.43 -9.20
C ASP A 262 2.01 10.74 -10.00
N ILE A 263 2.97 10.11 -9.33
CA ILE A 263 4.08 9.36 -9.95
C ILE A 263 3.55 8.21 -10.81
N ILE A 264 2.67 7.36 -10.28
CA ILE A 264 2.15 6.22 -11.06
C ILE A 264 1.34 6.70 -12.27
N LYS A 265 0.60 7.80 -12.18
CA LYS A 265 -0.11 8.39 -13.33
C LYS A 265 0.84 8.95 -14.38
N LYS A 266 1.91 9.63 -13.96
CA LYS A 266 2.96 10.09 -14.88
C LYS A 266 3.66 8.92 -15.56
N ALA A 267 3.91 7.84 -14.83
CA ALA A 267 4.47 6.61 -15.37
C ALA A 267 3.53 5.97 -16.40
N MET A 268 2.23 5.87 -16.11
CA MET A 268 1.23 5.37 -17.07
C MET A 268 1.27 6.17 -18.37
N LEU A 269 1.28 7.51 -18.30
CA LEU A 269 1.36 8.36 -19.50
C LEU A 269 2.68 8.14 -20.27
N ALA A 270 3.80 8.03 -19.56
CA ALA A 270 5.12 7.83 -20.19
C ALA A 270 5.26 6.45 -20.83
N VAL A 271 4.65 5.41 -20.24
CA VAL A 271 4.61 4.05 -20.80
C VAL A 271 3.66 4.00 -22.00
N ASP A 272 2.44 4.53 -21.86
CA ASP A 272 1.44 4.56 -22.93
C ASP A 272 1.96 5.28 -24.18
N GLN A 273 2.50 6.50 -24.01
CA GLN A 273 3.08 7.26 -25.13
C GLN A 273 4.19 6.49 -25.82
N TRP A 274 5.04 5.78 -25.07
CA TRP A 274 6.11 4.99 -25.66
C TRP A 274 5.65 3.75 -26.41
N LEU A 275 4.65 3.05 -25.87
CA LEU A 275 4.07 1.91 -26.57
C LEU A 275 3.44 2.35 -27.90
N LEU A 276 2.85 3.56 -27.94
CA LEU A 276 2.35 4.18 -29.17
C LEU A 276 3.49 4.56 -30.14
N ASP A 277 4.55 5.21 -29.64
CA ASP A 277 5.69 5.68 -30.43
C ASP A 277 6.53 4.52 -31.02
N LYS A 278 6.60 3.38 -30.33
CA LYS A 278 7.25 2.16 -30.82
C LYS A 278 6.56 1.59 -32.07
N GLY A 279 5.44 2.18 -32.48
CA GLY A 279 4.54 1.70 -33.52
C GLY A 279 3.50 0.81 -32.85
N GLY A 280 2.21 1.12 -33.05
CA GLY A 280 1.07 0.44 -32.43
C GLY A 280 0.97 -1.10 -32.63
N ASP A 281 1.97 -1.71 -33.26
CA ASP A 281 2.19 -3.14 -33.47
C ASP A 281 3.10 -3.80 -32.41
N SER A 282 3.60 -3.07 -31.39
CA SER A 282 4.32 -3.72 -30.28
C SER A 282 3.47 -4.80 -29.58
N GLY A 283 2.15 -4.76 -29.78
CA GLY A 283 1.17 -5.70 -29.26
C GLY A 283 0.97 -5.62 -27.75
N ALA A 284 1.87 -4.95 -27.03
CA ALA A 284 1.84 -4.80 -25.59
C ALA A 284 0.78 -3.80 -25.14
N LYS A 285 0.10 -4.08 -24.04
CA LYS A 285 -1.02 -3.27 -23.53
C LYS A 285 -0.98 -3.18 -22.02
N ILE A 286 -1.13 -1.98 -21.48
CA ILE A 286 -1.44 -1.79 -20.05
C ILE A 286 -2.86 -2.28 -19.82
N ILE A 287 -3.03 -3.31 -18.99
CA ILE A 287 -4.34 -3.90 -18.70
C ILE A 287 -4.84 -3.59 -17.29
N MET A 288 -3.95 -3.33 -16.33
CA MET A 288 -4.35 -3.01 -14.96
C MET A 288 -3.40 -1.99 -14.30
N GLN A 289 -3.97 -1.22 -13.39
CA GLN A 289 -3.27 -0.37 -12.43
C GLN A 289 -3.77 -0.76 -11.03
N VAL A 290 -2.87 -1.25 -10.18
CA VAL A 290 -3.22 -1.78 -8.85
C VAL A 290 -2.26 -1.20 -7.83
N HIS A 291 -2.75 -0.25 -7.02
CA HIS A 291 -1.91 0.47 -6.04
C HIS A 291 -0.73 1.22 -6.69
N ASP A 292 0.48 0.70 -6.59
CA ASP A 292 1.75 1.17 -7.15
C ASP A 292 2.26 0.27 -8.30
N GLU A 293 1.47 -0.72 -8.70
CA GLU A 293 1.76 -1.68 -9.78
C GLU A 293 1.06 -1.32 -11.10
N LEU A 294 1.78 -1.52 -12.21
CA LEU A 294 1.22 -1.63 -13.56
C LEU A 294 1.32 -3.08 -14.05
N VAL A 295 0.24 -3.58 -14.64
CA VAL A 295 0.22 -4.91 -15.27
C VAL A 295 -0.03 -4.77 -16.76
N LEU A 296 0.83 -5.40 -17.54
CA LEU A 296 0.79 -5.40 -18.99
C LEU A 296 0.59 -6.82 -19.54
N GLU A 297 -0.15 -6.92 -20.64
CA GLU A 297 -0.02 -8.07 -21.56
C GLU A 297 1.07 -7.73 -22.56
N VAL A 298 2.04 -8.64 -22.76
CA VAL A 298 3.20 -8.43 -23.63
C VAL A 298 3.37 -9.64 -24.57
N PRO A 299 3.50 -9.44 -25.90
CA PRO A 299 3.81 -10.55 -26.80
C PRO A 299 5.13 -11.23 -26.43
N ASN A 300 5.18 -12.55 -26.52
CA ASN A 300 6.36 -13.31 -26.07
C ASN A 300 7.66 -12.91 -26.79
N GLY A 301 7.58 -12.48 -28.05
CA GLY A 301 8.74 -12.02 -28.83
C GLY A 301 9.29 -10.66 -28.40
N GLU A 302 8.52 -9.88 -27.64
CA GLU A 302 8.84 -8.51 -27.23
C GLU A 302 9.13 -8.41 -25.71
N LEU A 303 9.11 -9.55 -24.99
CA LEU A 303 9.13 -9.59 -23.53
C LEU A 303 10.30 -8.84 -22.92
N ASP A 304 11.53 -9.08 -23.39
CA ASP A 304 12.74 -8.49 -22.83
C ASP A 304 12.80 -6.97 -23.06
N ASP A 305 12.51 -6.52 -24.28
CA ASP A 305 12.56 -5.10 -24.63
C ASP A 305 11.44 -4.31 -23.94
N ILE A 306 10.23 -4.89 -23.88
CA ILE A 306 9.12 -4.24 -23.19
C ILE A 306 9.36 -4.18 -21.68
N THR A 307 9.93 -5.23 -21.08
CA THR A 307 10.28 -5.25 -19.66
C THR A 307 11.33 -4.20 -19.31
N ALA A 308 12.41 -4.13 -20.10
CA ALA A 308 13.48 -3.16 -19.89
C ALA A 308 12.98 -1.71 -20.06
N GLY A 309 12.20 -1.46 -21.12
CA GLY A 309 11.60 -0.15 -21.34
C GLY A 309 10.61 0.22 -20.24
N LEU A 310 9.70 -0.67 -19.85
CA LEU A 310 8.74 -0.44 -18.76
C LEU A 310 9.46 -0.01 -17.47
N LYS A 311 10.50 -0.73 -17.08
CA LYS A 311 11.34 -0.40 -15.91
C LYS A 311 11.89 1.02 -16.00
N GLN A 312 12.55 1.33 -17.11
CA GLN A 312 13.18 2.64 -17.33
C GLN A 312 12.17 3.78 -17.22
N ARG A 313 10.97 3.64 -17.82
CA ARG A 313 9.94 4.69 -17.81
C ARG A 313 9.39 4.93 -16.41
N MET A 314 9.10 3.84 -15.69
CA MET A 314 8.57 3.93 -14.34
C MET A 314 9.62 4.53 -13.39
N GLU A 315 10.86 4.06 -13.41
CA GLU A 315 11.93 4.63 -12.56
C GLU A 315 12.22 6.11 -12.86
N ALA A 316 12.02 6.54 -14.11
CA ALA A 316 12.18 7.94 -14.53
C ALA A 316 10.92 8.82 -14.36
N ALA A 317 9.82 8.29 -13.81
CA ALA A 317 8.54 9.02 -13.73
C ALA A 317 8.59 10.24 -12.79
N ALA A 318 9.57 10.29 -11.88
CA ALA A 318 9.83 11.42 -11.01
C ALA A 318 11.31 11.57 -10.67
N GLU A 319 11.72 12.81 -10.47
CA GLU A 319 13.03 13.15 -9.92
C GLU A 319 12.87 13.37 -8.40
N LEU A 320 13.38 12.42 -7.62
CA LEU A 320 13.43 12.48 -6.16
C LEU A 320 14.90 12.56 -5.71
N ALA A 321 15.12 12.80 -4.42
CA ALA A 321 16.46 12.84 -3.84
C ALA A 321 17.17 11.46 -3.84
N ILE A 322 16.39 10.40 -4.06
CA ILE A 322 16.84 9.01 -4.21
C ILE A 322 16.11 8.39 -5.40
N PRO A 323 16.72 7.45 -6.13
CA PRO A 323 16.08 6.85 -7.29
C PRO A 323 14.80 6.10 -6.91
N LEU A 324 13.81 6.11 -7.79
CA LEU A 324 12.72 5.13 -7.75
C LEU A 324 13.28 3.77 -8.18
N ILE A 325 12.77 2.69 -7.58
CA ILE A 325 13.13 1.32 -7.96
C ILE A 325 11.85 0.59 -8.32
N VAL A 326 11.89 -0.14 -9.44
CA VAL A 326 10.78 -0.96 -9.92
C VAL A 326 11.21 -2.42 -9.96
N ASP A 327 10.45 -3.25 -9.26
CA ASP A 327 10.55 -4.70 -9.31
C ASP A 327 9.61 -5.19 -10.42
N ILE A 328 10.11 -6.11 -11.26
CA ILE A 328 9.32 -6.67 -12.37
C ILE A 328 9.32 -8.19 -12.27
N GLY A 329 8.12 -8.76 -12.34
CA GLY A 329 7.92 -10.19 -12.55
C GLY A 329 7.11 -10.44 -13.82
N SER A 330 7.15 -11.68 -14.31
CA SER A 330 6.45 -12.10 -15.51
C SER A 330 5.93 -13.53 -15.39
N GLY A 331 4.76 -13.80 -15.94
CA GLY A 331 4.14 -15.13 -15.84
C GLY A 331 2.94 -15.31 -16.78
N GLN A 332 2.41 -16.53 -16.80
CA GLN A 332 1.22 -16.85 -17.60
C GLN A 332 -0.08 -16.38 -16.94
N ASN A 333 -0.02 -16.04 -15.65
CA ASN A 333 -1.11 -15.44 -14.91
C ASN A 333 -0.58 -14.40 -13.90
N TRP A 334 -1.48 -13.62 -13.32
CA TRP A 334 -1.12 -12.50 -12.45
C TRP A 334 -0.46 -12.93 -11.14
N ASP A 335 -0.70 -14.16 -10.66
CA ASP A 335 -0.03 -14.71 -9.47
C ASP A 335 1.43 -15.13 -9.75
N GLU A 336 1.76 -15.49 -10.99
CA GLU A 336 3.13 -15.81 -11.40
C GLU A 336 3.94 -14.56 -11.73
N ALA A 337 3.27 -13.54 -12.29
CA ALA A 337 3.91 -12.26 -12.64
C ALA A 337 4.20 -11.38 -11.41
N HIS A 338 3.50 -11.62 -10.29
CA HIS A 338 3.64 -10.87 -9.04
C HIS A 338 4.50 -11.63 -8.04
#